data_AF-A0A6A4XRP2-F1
#
_entry.id   AF-A0A6A4XRP2-F1
#
_cell.length_a   1.000
_cell.length_b   1.000
_cell.length_c   1.000
_cell.angle_alpha   90.00
_cell.angle_beta   90.00
_cell.angle_gamma   90.00
#
_symmetry.space_group_name_H-M   'P 1'
#
loop_
_entity.id
_entity.type
_entity.pdbx_description
1 polymer ?
#
loop_
_entity_poly.entity_id
_entity_poly.type
_entity_poly.pdbx_seq_one_letter_code
_entity_poly.pdbx_strand_id
1 'polypeptide(L)'
;MSAPQTTLTNLKTSVDTSIKQASDYLDNLKKQIADHDAQFNHNATDFFQASLANATHALEDLKASAQALPSHVEAANKQHLDDVQASLATLSQHFDQLKVQASDYDAKFNAKVADFFNQQRQHIDAALHEAKEHVDA
;
A
#
# COMPACT_ATOMS: atom_id res chain seq x y z
N MET A 1 30.13 10.26 -3.82
CA MET A 1 29.24 9.09 -3.64
C MET A 1 28.00 9.36 -4.47
N SER A 2 27.67 8.41 -5.34
CA SER A 2 26.80 8.60 -6.50
C SER A 2 25.34 8.75 -6.07
N ALA A 3 24.78 9.96 -6.23
CA ALA A 3 23.38 10.30 -5.92
C ALA A 3 22.32 9.25 -6.34
N PRO A 4 22.44 8.54 -7.49
CA PRO A 4 21.42 7.57 -7.92
C PRO A 4 21.29 6.35 -7.01
N GLN A 5 22.35 5.90 -6.34
CA GLN A 5 22.29 4.75 -5.42
C GLN A 5 21.57 5.09 -4.12
N THR A 6 21.70 6.33 -3.65
CA THR A 6 21.04 6.81 -2.43
C THR A 6 19.53 6.93 -2.65
N THR A 7 19.10 7.46 -3.80
CA THR A 7 17.67 7.60 -4.14
C THR A 7 16.95 6.27 -4.20
N LEU A 8 17.54 5.25 -4.82
CA LEU A 8 16.88 3.95 -4.94
C LEU A 8 16.85 3.19 -3.61
N THR A 9 17.87 3.37 -2.77
CA THR A 9 17.86 2.86 -1.39
C THR A 9 16.76 3.53 -0.56
N ASN A 10 16.55 4.84 -0.73
CA ASN A 10 15.48 5.57 -0.08
C ASN A 10 14.09 5.13 -0.56
N LEU A 11 13.92 4.93 -1.88
CA LEU A 11 12.69 4.38 -2.45
C LEU A 11 12.40 3.00 -1.90
N LYS A 12 13.38 2.09 -1.93
CA LYS A 12 13.21 0.72 -1.41
C LYS A 12 12.82 0.75 0.07
N THR A 13 13.50 1.57 0.87
CA THR A 13 13.17 1.75 2.29
C THR A 13 11.76 2.29 2.50
N SER A 14 11.35 3.29 1.71
CA SER A 14 10.01 3.88 1.80
C SER A 14 8.92 2.87 1.43
N VAL A 15 9.13 2.13 0.35
CA VAL A 15 8.21 1.08 -0.12
C VAL A 15 8.14 -0.07 0.89
N ASP A 16 9.28 -0.57 1.40
CA ASP A 16 9.31 -1.63 2.41
C ASP A 16 8.62 -1.19 3.72
N THR A 17 8.86 0.06 4.16
CA THR A 17 8.19 0.64 5.34
C THR A 17 6.68 0.69 5.14
N SER A 18 6.25 1.12 3.95
CA SER A 18 4.84 1.25 3.61
C SER A 18 4.16 -0.10 3.51
N ILE A 19 4.81 -1.08 2.87
CA ILE A 19 4.32 -2.47 2.80
C ILE A 19 4.12 -3.04 4.20
N LYS A 20 5.11 -2.86 5.08
CA LYS A 20 5.04 -3.35 6.45
C LYS A 20 3.87 -2.74 7.20
N GLN A 21 3.78 -1.42 7.20
CA GLN A 21 2.70 -0.68 7.86
C GLN A 21 1.32 -1.06 7.29
N ALA A 22 1.19 -1.25 5.97
CA ALA A 22 -0.07 -1.66 5.33
C ALA A 22 -0.46 -3.08 5.73
N SER A 23 0.52 -3.98 5.83
CA SER A 23 0.33 -5.35 6.34
C SER A 23 -0.17 -5.32 7.78
N ASP A 24 0.53 -4.58 8.66
CA ASP A 24 0.17 -4.45 10.07
C ASP A 24 -1.25 -3.87 10.23
N TYR A 25 -1.60 -2.89 9.39
CA TYR A 25 -2.93 -2.30 9.36
C TYR A 25 -4.00 -3.31 8.92
N LEU A 26 -3.80 -4.02 7.80
CA LEU A 26 -4.74 -5.04 7.32
C LEU A 26 -4.94 -6.17 8.32
N ASP A 27 -3.87 -6.61 9.01
CA ASP A 27 -3.96 -7.62 10.05
C ASP A 27 -4.75 -7.12 11.27
N ASN A 28 -4.53 -5.88 11.67
CA ASN A 28 -5.31 -5.24 12.74
C ASN A 28 -6.77 -5.02 12.33
N LEU A 29 -7.04 -4.77 11.04
CA LEU A 29 -8.38 -4.62 10.48
C LEU A 29 -9.14 -5.95 10.53
N LYS A 30 -8.52 -7.03 10.08
CA LYS A 30 -9.05 -8.40 10.14
C LYS A 30 -9.42 -8.79 11.57
N LYS A 31 -8.56 -8.47 12.55
CA LYS A 31 -8.82 -8.71 13.97
C LYS A 31 -10.03 -7.93 14.48
N GLN A 32 -10.11 -6.62 14.20
CA GLN A 32 -11.25 -5.80 14.63
C GLN A 32 -12.58 -6.28 14.04
N ILE A 33 -12.59 -6.72 12.78
CA ILE A 33 -13.78 -7.28 12.14
C ILE A 33 -14.18 -8.60 12.81
N ALA A 34 -13.23 -9.50 13.07
CA ALA A 34 -13.50 -10.76 13.76
C ALA A 34 -14.00 -10.56 15.20
N ASP A 35 -13.41 -9.61 15.94
CA ASP A 35 -13.85 -9.26 17.30
C ASP A 35 -15.27 -8.67 17.30
N HIS A 36 -15.62 -7.90 16.27
CA HIS A 36 -16.96 -7.35 16.10
C HIS A 36 -17.99 -8.45 15.79
N ASP A 37 -17.67 -9.39 14.90
CA ASP A 37 -18.55 -10.53 14.59
C ASP A 37 -18.83 -11.37 15.83
N ALA A 38 -17.80 -11.61 16.65
CA ALA A 38 -17.92 -12.32 17.92
C ALA A 38 -18.82 -11.61 18.95
N GLN A 39 -18.86 -10.27 18.93
CA GLN A 39 -19.68 -9.47 19.87
C GLN A 39 -21.14 -9.32 19.42
N PHE A 40 -21.40 -9.21 18.12
CA PHE A 40 -22.71 -8.81 17.59
C PHE A 40 -23.42 -9.88 16.76
N ASN A 41 -22.85 -11.08 16.61
CA ASN A 41 -23.42 -12.20 15.85
C ASN A 41 -23.83 -11.77 14.42
N HIS A 42 -23.03 -10.87 13.84
CA HIS A 42 -23.16 -10.31 12.49
C HIS A 42 -22.02 -10.89 11.64
N ASN A 43 -22.21 -11.01 10.33
CA ASN A 43 -21.16 -11.42 9.39
C ASN A 43 -20.50 -10.21 8.72
N ALA A 44 -19.85 -9.33 9.49
CA ALA A 44 -19.02 -8.28 8.91
C ALA A 44 -17.80 -8.90 8.19
N THR A 45 -17.33 -10.06 8.62
CA THR A 45 -16.30 -10.83 7.90
C THR A 45 -16.73 -11.09 6.46
N ASP A 46 -17.94 -11.63 6.21
CA ASP A 46 -18.41 -11.89 4.84
C ASP A 46 -18.51 -10.60 4.01
N PHE A 47 -18.94 -9.51 4.64
CA PHE A 47 -19.09 -8.20 4.00
C PHE A 47 -17.74 -7.63 3.53
N PHE A 48 -16.68 -7.78 4.34
CA PHE A 48 -15.35 -7.25 4.05
C PHE A 48 -14.38 -8.25 3.40
N GLN A 49 -14.73 -9.55 3.36
CA GLN A 49 -13.81 -10.63 2.99
C GLN A 49 -13.15 -10.41 1.63
N ALA A 50 -13.95 -10.09 0.62
CA ALA A 50 -13.45 -9.89 -0.74
C ALA A 50 -12.49 -8.69 -0.82
N SER A 51 -12.83 -7.57 -0.19
CA SER A 51 -12.02 -6.36 -0.21
C SER A 51 -10.72 -6.51 0.60
N LEU A 52 -10.78 -7.21 1.73
CA LEU A 52 -9.59 -7.57 2.51
C LEU A 52 -8.65 -8.51 1.74
N ALA A 53 -9.20 -9.49 1.03
CA ALA A 53 -8.44 -10.40 0.19
C ALA A 53 -7.77 -9.63 -0.97
N ASN A 54 -8.51 -8.77 -1.66
CA ASN A 54 -7.98 -7.95 -2.75
C ASN A 54 -6.89 -6.98 -2.27
N ALA A 55 -7.07 -6.32 -1.13
CA ALA A 55 -6.05 -5.45 -0.55
C ALA A 55 -4.80 -6.24 -0.12
N THR A 56 -4.98 -7.47 0.37
CA THR A 56 -3.86 -8.36 0.71
C THR A 56 -3.08 -8.75 -0.55
N HIS A 57 -3.76 -9.18 -1.62
CA HIS A 57 -3.11 -9.51 -2.89
C HIS A 57 -2.37 -8.31 -3.51
N ALA A 58 -2.99 -7.13 -3.53
CA ALA A 58 -2.34 -5.93 -4.07
C ALA A 58 -1.10 -5.52 -3.26
N LEU A 59 -1.08 -5.81 -1.95
CA LEU A 59 0.08 -5.61 -1.10
C LEU A 59 1.21 -6.60 -1.44
N GLU A 60 0.85 -7.85 -1.73
CA GLU A 60 1.81 -8.87 -2.20
C GLU A 60 2.39 -8.52 -3.57
N ASP A 61 1.56 -8.00 -4.48
CA ASP A 61 2.00 -7.51 -5.80
C ASP A 61 2.96 -6.32 -5.64
N LEU A 62 2.63 -5.34 -4.78
CA LEU A 62 3.53 -4.22 -4.47
C LEU A 62 4.87 -4.71 -3.91
N LYS A 63 4.83 -5.71 -3.02
CA LYS A 63 6.04 -6.32 -2.46
C LYS A 63 6.87 -7.03 -3.53
N ALA A 64 6.24 -7.75 -4.45
CA ALA A 64 6.93 -8.38 -5.57
C ALA A 64 7.59 -7.33 -6.48
N SER A 65 6.86 -6.27 -6.85
CA SER A 65 7.39 -5.15 -7.63
C SER A 65 8.57 -4.45 -6.92
N ALA A 66 8.47 -4.24 -5.61
CA ALA A 66 9.52 -3.62 -4.81
C ALA A 66 10.77 -4.50 -4.66
N GLN A 67 10.61 -5.83 -4.65
CA GLN A 67 11.72 -6.78 -4.65
C GLN A 67 12.39 -6.87 -6.02
N ALA A 68 11.64 -6.64 -7.10
CA ALA A 68 12.15 -6.55 -8.47
C ALA A 68 12.89 -5.24 -8.76
N LEU A 69 12.83 -4.23 -7.87
CA LEU A 69 13.58 -3.00 -8.04
C LEU A 69 15.10 -3.30 -8.11
N PRO A 70 15.78 -2.87 -9.18
CA PRO A 70 17.19 -3.14 -9.40
C PRO A 70 18.05 -2.36 -8.40
N SER A 71 19.24 -2.85 -8.09
CA SER A 71 20.17 -2.21 -7.14
C SER A 71 20.77 -0.88 -7.63
N HIS A 72 20.54 -0.50 -8.89
CA HIS A 72 21.03 0.72 -9.52
C HIS A 72 19.97 1.37 -10.42
N VAL A 73 19.93 2.69 -10.43
CA VAL A 73 19.07 3.48 -11.33
C VAL A 73 19.71 3.53 -12.71
N GLU A 74 19.07 2.92 -13.71
CA GLU A 74 19.44 3.04 -15.12
C GLU A 74 18.16 3.27 -15.94
N ALA A 75 18.26 3.92 -17.09
CA ALA A 75 17.10 4.17 -17.97
C ALA A 75 16.36 2.88 -18.37
N ALA A 76 17.07 1.75 -18.43
CA ALA A 76 16.49 0.42 -18.67
C ALA A 76 15.55 -0.06 -17.55
N ASN A 77 15.63 0.55 -16.36
CA ASN A 77 14.91 0.15 -15.16
C ASN A 77 13.63 0.96 -14.91
N LYS A 78 13.25 1.85 -15.85
CA LYS A 78 12.04 2.68 -15.78
C LYS A 78 10.76 1.84 -15.65
N GLN A 79 10.72 0.68 -16.31
CA GLN A 79 9.60 -0.26 -16.22
C GLN A 79 9.36 -0.73 -14.77
N HIS A 80 10.41 -1.02 -14.00
CA HIS A 80 10.24 -1.45 -12.60
C HIS A 80 9.68 -0.35 -11.69
N LEU A 81 10.04 0.91 -11.95
CA LEU A 81 9.46 2.04 -11.23
C LEU A 81 7.99 2.26 -11.59
N ASP A 82 7.64 2.06 -12.86
CA ASP A 82 6.26 2.11 -13.33
C ASP A 82 5.42 0.96 -12.76
N ASP A 83 5.99 -0.25 -12.66
CA ASP A 83 5.34 -1.41 -12.05
C ASP A 83 5.06 -1.16 -10.56
N VAL A 84 6.01 -0.60 -9.81
CA VAL A 84 5.80 -0.22 -8.39
C VAL A 84 4.69 0.83 -8.28
N GLN A 85 4.67 1.83 -9.16
CA GLN A 85 3.62 2.84 -9.17
C GLN A 85 2.24 2.24 -9.50
N ALA A 86 2.17 1.32 -10.45
CA ALA A 86 0.94 0.63 -10.81
C ALA A 86 0.41 -0.22 -9.66
N SER A 87 1.26 -1.03 -9.03
CA SER A 87 0.91 -1.84 -7.85
C SER A 87 0.44 -0.95 -6.69
N LEU A 88 1.07 0.21 -6.51
CA LEU A 88 0.63 1.17 -5.50
C LEU A 88 -0.76 1.74 -5.80
N ALA A 89 -1.04 2.10 -7.06
CA ALA A 89 -2.34 2.60 -7.48
C ALA A 89 -3.45 1.54 -7.29
N THR A 90 -3.15 0.27 -7.58
CA THR A 90 -4.07 -0.85 -7.34
C THR A 90 -4.35 -1.03 -5.85
N LEU A 91 -3.31 -1.05 -5.01
CA LEU A 91 -3.46 -1.12 -3.55
C LEU A 91 -4.32 0.04 -3.02
N SER A 92 -4.10 1.23 -3.57
CA SER A 92 -4.87 2.44 -3.26
C SER A 92 -6.35 2.29 -3.55
N GLN A 93 -6.69 1.78 -4.74
CA GLN A 93 -8.09 1.53 -5.11
C GLN A 93 -8.77 0.53 -4.18
N HIS A 94 -8.07 -0.52 -3.74
CA HIS A 94 -8.65 -1.49 -2.81
C HIS A 94 -8.84 -0.92 -1.40
N PHE A 95 -7.94 -0.05 -0.93
CA PHE A 95 -8.16 0.67 0.32
C PHE A 95 -9.33 1.68 0.22
N ASP A 96 -9.49 2.35 -0.91
CA ASP A 96 -10.67 3.22 -1.13
C ASP A 96 -11.97 2.40 -1.17
N GLN A 97 -11.96 1.20 -1.75
CA GLN A 97 -13.11 0.28 -1.69
C GLN A 97 -13.40 -0.17 -0.25
N LEU A 98 -12.37 -0.54 0.51
CA LEU A 98 -12.49 -0.84 1.94
C LEU A 98 -13.05 0.36 2.71
N LYS A 99 -12.64 1.59 2.36
CA LYS A 99 -13.14 2.83 2.96
C LYS A 99 -14.62 3.08 2.65
N VAL A 100 -15.07 2.83 1.42
CA VAL A 100 -16.47 2.97 1.04
C VAL A 100 -17.33 1.95 1.81
N GLN A 101 -16.92 0.69 1.81
CA GLN A 101 -17.59 -0.37 2.59
C GLN A 101 -17.56 -0.06 4.10
N ALA A 102 -16.43 0.48 4.59
CA ALA A 102 -16.27 0.94 5.96
C ALA A 102 -17.24 2.06 6.29
N SER A 103 -17.44 3.02 5.39
CA SER A 103 -18.36 4.15 5.59
C SER A 103 -19.80 3.71 5.71
N ASP A 104 -20.20 2.66 4.99
CA ASP A 104 -21.54 2.08 5.07
C ASP A 104 -21.75 1.31 6.38
N TYR A 105 -20.65 0.90 7.04
CA TYR A 105 -20.67 0.09 8.27
C TYR A 105 -20.47 0.92 9.54
N ASP A 106 -19.44 1.77 9.61
CA ASP A 106 -19.08 2.60 10.77
C ASP A 106 -18.22 3.84 10.40
N ALA A 107 -18.63 5.02 10.87
CA ALA A 107 -17.98 6.29 10.55
C ALA A 107 -16.57 6.46 11.18
N LYS A 108 -16.29 5.85 12.35
CA LYS A 108 -14.96 5.88 12.98
C LYS A 108 -14.00 4.93 12.26
N PHE A 109 -14.52 3.82 11.73
CA PHE A 109 -13.77 2.89 10.90
C PHE A 109 -13.33 3.56 9.59
N ASN A 110 -14.22 4.31 8.93
CA ASN A 110 -13.91 5.10 7.73
C ASN A 110 -12.74 6.10 7.93
N ALA A 111 -12.76 6.89 9.01
CA ALA A 111 -11.73 7.89 9.27
C ALA A 111 -10.32 7.29 9.43
N LYS A 112 -10.20 6.15 10.12
CA LYS A 112 -8.90 5.47 10.31
C LYS A 112 -8.33 4.90 9.02
N VAL A 113 -9.18 4.33 8.15
CA VAL A 113 -8.75 3.82 6.83
C VAL A 113 -8.21 4.97 5.98
N ALA A 114 -8.94 6.11 5.96
CA ALA A 114 -8.60 7.27 5.15
C ALA A 114 -7.27 7.93 5.56
N ASP A 115 -7.04 8.14 6.86
CA ASP A 115 -5.82 8.79 7.36
C ASP A 115 -4.57 7.95 7.11
N PHE A 116 -4.66 6.65 7.40
CA PHE A 116 -3.56 5.72 7.18
C PHE A 116 -3.14 5.71 5.70
N PHE A 117 -4.11 5.57 4.81
CA PHE A 117 -3.85 5.50 3.38
C PHE A 117 -3.26 6.81 2.81
N ASN A 118 -3.80 7.96 3.21
CA ASN A 118 -3.28 9.26 2.77
C ASN A 118 -1.82 9.47 3.18
N GLN A 119 -1.45 9.06 4.41
CA GLN A 119 -0.07 9.16 4.87
C GLN A 119 0.87 8.27 4.04
N GLN A 120 0.51 7.01 3.83
CA GLN A 120 1.34 6.08 3.06
C GLN A 120 1.53 6.51 1.61
N ARG A 121 0.44 6.89 0.95
CA ARG A 121 0.48 7.34 -0.44
C ARG A 121 1.41 8.54 -0.61
N GLN A 122 1.32 9.53 0.28
CA GLN A 122 2.20 10.71 0.24
C GLN A 122 3.69 10.34 0.40
N HIS A 123 4.01 9.40 1.31
CA HIS A 123 5.38 8.95 1.52
C HIS A 123 5.98 8.21 0.33
N ILE A 124 5.17 7.42 -0.38
CA ILE A 124 5.63 6.61 -1.51
C ILE A 124 5.65 7.44 -2.80
N ASP A 125 4.65 8.29 -3.03
CA ASP A 125 4.61 9.19 -4.19
C ASP A 125 5.81 10.14 -4.19
N ALA A 126 6.20 10.68 -3.02
CA ALA A 126 7.39 11.53 -2.90
C ALA A 126 8.67 10.75 -3.25
N ALA A 127 8.82 9.53 -2.74
CA ALA A 127 9.98 8.69 -3.02
C ALA A 127 10.06 8.22 -4.48
N LEU A 128 8.90 7.93 -5.10
CA LEU A 128 8.79 7.57 -6.51
C LEU A 128 9.12 8.75 -7.42
N HIS A 129 8.65 9.95 -7.08
CA HIS A 129 8.94 11.16 -7.84
C HIS A 129 10.44 11.45 -7.87
N GLU A 130 11.09 11.42 -6.70
CA GLU A 130 12.54 11.58 -6.58
C GLU A 130 13.29 10.53 -7.42
N ALA A 131 12.88 9.25 -7.32
CA ALA A 131 13.48 8.18 -8.11
C ALA A 131 13.34 8.38 -9.64
N LYS A 132 12.22 8.91 -10.11
CA LYS A 132 11.98 9.16 -11.54
C LYS A 132 12.76 10.36 -12.08
N GLU A 133 12.85 11.45 -11.33
CA GLU A 133 13.67 12.62 -11.71
C GLU A 133 15.14 12.23 -11.93
N HIS A 134 15.64 11.26 -11.15
CA HIS A 134 17.00 10.73 -11.31
C HIS A 134 17.20 9.74 -12.46
N VAL A 135 16.12 9.20 -13.05
CA VAL A 135 16.17 8.33 -14.24
C VAL A 135 16.11 9.16 -15.53
N ASP A 136 15.39 10.27 -15.50
CA ASP A 136 15.16 11.15 -16.66
C ASP A 136 16.20 12.30 -16.79
N ALA A 137 17.12 12.44 -15.83
CA ALA A 137 18.23 13.42 -15.80
C ALA A 137 19.54 12.87 -16.36
#